data_AF-A0A2H1VKP3-F1
#
_entry.id   AF-A0A2H1VKP3-F1
#
_cell.length_a   1.000
_cell.length_b   1.000
_cell.length_c   1.000
_cell.angle_alpha   90.00
_cell.angle_beta   90.00
_cell.angle_gamma   90.00
#
_symmetry.space_group_name_H-M   'P 1'
#
loop_
_entity.id
_entity.type
_entity.pdbx_description
1 polymer ?
#
loop_
_entity_poly.entity_id
_entity_poly.type
_entity_poly.pdbx_seq_one_letter_code
_entity_poly.pdbx_strand_id
1 'polypeptide(L)'
;FMPDGIYLSANTLTIKELAKKMVDLIQNKELYYEYFKWHNHYIYRDVVASVTTDPYCKLCEAINNEEIMSQTTIYEDIGMWWSPEKCQVKTNGSSNKKSD
;
A
#
# COMPACT_ATOMS: atom_id res chain seq x y z
N PHE A 1 -2.94 -10.78 -11.59
CA PHE A 1 -3.95 -11.57 -10.86
C PHE A 1 -3.36 -11.95 -9.52
N MET A 2 -4.01 -11.61 -8.40
CA MET A 2 -3.60 -12.02 -7.05
C MET A 2 -4.55 -13.13 -6.58
N PRO A 3 -4.04 -14.27 -6.09
CA PRO A 3 -4.87 -15.38 -5.62
C PRO A 3 -5.75 -15.00 -4.43
N ASP A 4 -6.88 -15.67 -4.28
CA ASP A 4 -7.74 -15.46 -3.12
C ASP A 4 -7.03 -15.83 -1.82
N GLY A 5 -7.34 -15.10 -0.75
CA GLY A 5 -6.74 -15.33 0.57
C GLY A 5 -5.42 -14.59 0.82
N ILE A 6 -4.83 -13.91 -0.18
CA ILE A 6 -3.66 -13.05 0.04
C ILE A 6 -4.00 -11.56 0.25
N TYR A 7 -5.29 -11.22 0.14
CA TYR A 7 -5.81 -9.89 0.37
C TYR A 7 -7.24 -9.96 0.92
N LEU A 8 -7.66 -8.92 1.62
CA LEU A 8 -9.05 -8.72 2.02
C LEU A 8 -9.79 -8.00 0.90
N SER A 9 -10.71 -8.69 0.24
CA SER A 9 -11.51 -8.09 -0.83
C SER A 9 -12.67 -7.26 -0.27
N ALA A 10 -12.68 -5.96 -0.60
CA ALA A 10 -13.81 -5.08 -0.28
C ALA A 10 -15.06 -5.37 -1.13
N ASN A 11 -14.93 -6.19 -2.18
CA ASN A 11 -16.06 -6.56 -3.05
C ASN A 11 -16.87 -7.74 -2.50
N THR A 12 -16.32 -8.49 -1.54
CA THR A 12 -16.96 -9.70 -1.00
C THR A 12 -17.51 -9.52 0.40
N LEU A 13 -17.16 -8.45 1.10
CA LEU A 13 -17.58 -8.14 2.47
C LEU A 13 -18.23 -6.76 2.51
N THR A 14 -19.21 -6.58 3.40
CA THR A 14 -19.65 -5.23 3.74
C THR A 14 -18.53 -4.47 4.46
N ILE A 15 -18.58 -3.13 4.45
CA ILE A 15 -17.58 -2.27 5.11
C ILE A 15 -17.43 -2.65 6.60
N LYS A 16 -18.55 -2.95 7.28
CA LYS A 16 -18.56 -3.31 8.70
C LYS A 16 -17.89 -4.66 8.95
N GLU A 17 -18.16 -5.65 8.11
CA GLU A 17 -17.53 -6.97 8.20
C GLU A 17 -16.04 -6.92 7.88
N LEU A 18 -15.67 -6.15 6.86
CA LEU A 18 -14.27 -5.92 6.51
C LEU A 18 -13.50 -5.27 7.67
N ALA A 19 -14.04 -4.18 8.22
CA ALA A 19 -13.43 -3.50 9.37
C ALA A 19 -13.32 -4.43 10.59
N LYS A 20 -14.37 -5.19 10.90
CA LYS A 20 -14.33 -6.19 11.97
C LYS A 20 -13.22 -7.22 11.72
N LYS A 21 -13.13 -7.76 10.51
CA LYS A 21 -12.11 -8.75 10.16
C LYS A 21 -10.69 -8.18 10.29
N MET A 22 -10.46 -6.92 9.89
CA MET A 22 -9.18 -6.25 10.08
C MET A 22 -8.83 -6.14 11.57
N VAL A 23 -9.77 -5.70 12.41
CA VAL A 23 -9.56 -5.59 13.87
C VAL A 23 -9.28 -6.95 14.50
N ASP A 24 -10.08 -7.97 14.18
CA ASP A 24 -9.91 -9.33 14.71
C ASP A 24 -8.53 -9.90 14.35
N LEU A 25 -8.04 -9.68 13.11
CA LEU A 25 -6.71 -10.09 12.69
C LEU A 25 -5.60 -9.31 13.42
N ILE A 26 -5.72 -7.99 13.54
CA ILE A 26 -4.67 -7.16 14.18
C ILE A 26 -4.55 -7.45 15.68
N GLN A 27 -5.67 -7.75 16.35
CA GLN A 27 -5.70 -7.98 17.79
C GLN A 27 -5.37 -9.42 18.19
N ASN A 28 -5.54 -10.40 17.30
CA ASN A 28 -5.23 -11.79 17.55
C ASN A 28 -4.06 -12.28 16.69
N LYS A 29 -2.91 -12.46 17.33
CA LYS A 29 -1.65 -12.87 16.69
C LYS A 29 -1.75 -14.23 15.98
N GLU A 30 -2.52 -15.17 16.51
CA GLU A 30 -2.72 -16.49 15.87
C GLU A 30 -3.53 -16.34 14.59
N LEU A 31 -4.67 -15.63 14.64
CA LEU A 31 -5.48 -15.36 13.45
C LEU A 31 -4.71 -14.57 12.39
N TYR A 32 -3.91 -13.59 12.83
CA TYR A 32 -3.00 -12.86 11.95
C TYR A 32 -2.08 -13.83 11.20
N TYR A 33 -1.33 -14.65 11.94
CA TYR A 33 -0.38 -15.56 11.32
C TYR A 33 -1.05 -16.58 10.42
N GLU A 34 -2.16 -17.19 10.85
CA GLU A 34 -2.95 -18.10 10.03
C GLU A 34 -3.37 -17.46 8.71
N TYR A 35 -3.92 -16.24 8.76
CA TYR A 35 -4.35 -15.53 7.56
C TYR A 35 -3.18 -15.16 6.64
N PHE A 36 -2.07 -14.72 7.22
CA PHE A 36 -0.86 -14.30 6.50
C PHE A 36 0.13 -15.46 6.23
N LYS A 37 -0.28 -16.73 6.37
CA LYS A 37 0.56 -17.90 6.04
C LYS A 37 1.00 -17.95 4.58
N TRP A 38 0.26 -17.31 3.68
CA TRP A 38 0.56 -17.30 2.26
C TRP A 38 1.94 -16.72 1.94
N HIS A 39 2.53 -15.90 2.81
CA HIS A 39 3.91 -15.41 2.64
C HIS A 39 4.95 -16.54 2.53
N ASN A 40 4.66 -17.73 3.08
CA ASN A 40 5.54 -18.90 2.95
C ASN A 40 5.48 -19.54 1.57
N HIS A 41 4.44 -19.26 0.79
CA HIS A 41 4.19 -19.89 -0.51
C HIS A 41 4.51 -18.96 -1.69
N TYR A 42 4.55 -17.65 -1.46
CA TYR A 42 4.82 -16.65 -2.48
C TYR A 42 6.05 -15.84 -2.10
N ILE A 43 7.11 -15.98 -2.88
CA ILE A 43 8.35 -15.21 -2.72
C ILE A 43 8.44 -14.26 -3.91
N TYR A 44 8.48 -12.96 -3.62
CA TYR A 44 8.86 -11.97 -4.63
C TYR A 44 10.39 -11.87 -4.62
N ARG A 45 11.03 -12.29 -5.72
CA ARG A 45 12.47 -12.05 -5.94
C ARG A 45 12.60 -11.18 -7.16
N ASP A 46 13.20 -10.01 -7.00
CA ASP A 46 13.74 -9.31 -8.16
C ASP A 46 14.90 -10.15 -8.71
N VAL A 47 14.96 -10.34 -10.02
CA VAL A 47 15.94 -11.21 -10.68
C VAL A 47 17.37 -10.72 -10.45
N VAL A 48 17.53 -9.47 -10.01
CA VAL A 48 18.79 -8.77 -9.76
C VAL A 48 19.01 -8.43 -8.27
N ALA A 49 18.13 -8.86 -7.37
CA ALA A 49 18.24 -8.53 -5.94
C ALA A 49 19.35 -9.34 -5.26
N SER A 50 20.35 -8.64 -4.75
CA SER A 50 21.24 -9.10 -3.68
C SER A 50 20.69 -8.60 -2.33
N VAL A 51 21.23 -9.09 -1.21
CA VAL A 51 20.86 -8.60 0.13
C VAL A 51 20.98 -7.08 0.26
N THR A 52 21.85 -6.44 -0.54
CA THR A 52 22.09 -4.99 -0.51
C THR A 52 21.28 -4.20 -1.54
N THR A 53 20.73 -4.86 -2.57
CA THR A 53 19.89 -4.23 -3.61
C THR A 53 18.42 -4.59 -3.49
N ASP A 54 18.05 -5.52 -2.62
CA ASP A 54 16.67 -5.91 -2.38
C ASP A 54 15.85 -4.72 -1.83
N PRO A 55 14.85 -4.21 -2.59
CA PRO A 55 14.04 -3.08 -2.16
C PRO A 55 13.22 -3.39 -0.89
N TYR A 56 12.88 -4.66 -0.62
CA TYR A 56 12.17 -5.06 0.59
C TYR A 56 13.08 -5.00 1.82
N CYS A 57 14.36 -5.34 1.69
CA CYS A 57 15.32 -5.17 2.79
C CYS A 57 15.48 -3.69 3.16
N LYS A 58 15.61 -2.80 2.17
CA LYS A 58 15.66 -1.35 2.40
C LYS A 58 14.39 -0.80 3.02
N LEU A 59 13.22 -1.30 2.61
CA LEU A 59 11.95 -0.95 3.23
C LEU A 59 11.90 -1.40 4.69
N CYS A 60 12.31 -2.63 4.99
CA CYS A 60 12.39 -3.14 6.35
C CYS A 60 13.34 -2.30 7.21
N GLU A 61 14.51 -1.93 6.69
CA GLU A 61 15.45 -1.03 7.37
C GLU A 61 14.81 0.32 7.69
N ALA A 62 14.12 0.93 6.71
CA ALA A 62 13.43 2.20 6.90
C ALA A 62 12.32 2.13 7.94
N ILE A 63 11.47 1.09 7.90
CA ILE A 63 10.36 0.92 8.84
C ILE A 63 10.85 0.67 10.28
N ASN A 64 12.01 0.04 10.44
CA ASN A 64 12.61 -0.22 11.75
C ASN A 64 13.58 0.89 12.22
N ASN A 65 13.72 1.97 11.45
CA ASN A 65 14.53 3.12 11.82
C ASN A 65 13.62 4.22 12.41
N GLU A 66 13.73 4.47 13.72
CA GLU A 66 12.92 5.45 14.43
C GLU A 66 13.07 6.87 13.88
N GLU A 67 14.27 7.26 13.44
CA GLU A 67 14.52 8.57 12.84
C GLU A 67 13.71 8.74 11.55
N ILE A 68 13.79 7.76 10.64
CA ILE A 68 13.02 7.77 9.39
C ILE A 68 11.52 7.75 9.66
N MET A 69 11.06 6.90 10.58
CA MET A 69 9.65 6.78 10.93
C MET A 69 9.07 8.01 11.65
N SER A 70 9.91 8.83 12.28
CA SER A 70 9.51 10.09 12.88
C SER A 70 9.29 11.22 11.86
N GLN A 71 9.82 11.08 10.64
CA GLN A 71 9.69 12.08 9.60
C GLN A 71 8.30 12.00 8.95
N THR A 72 7.64 13.16 8.83
CA THR A 72 6.37 13.27 8.09
C THR A 72 6.65 13.70 6.66
N THR A 73 6.22 12.90 5.70
CA THR A 73 6.23 13.25 4.27
C THR A 73 4.79 13.46 3.79
N ILE A 74 4.51 14.62 3.19
CA ILE A 74 3.18 14.96 2.64
C ILE A 74 3.31 15.14 1.14
N TYR A 75 2.49 14.40 0.39
CA TYR A 75 2.34 14.58 -1.06
C TYR A 75 0.96 15.21 -1.31
N GLU A 76 0.94 16.50 -1.65
CA GLU A 76 -0.31 17.25 -1.88
C GLU A 76 -1.10 16.73 -3.08
N ASP A 77 -0.39 16.37 -4.14
CA ASP A 77 -0.96 15.74 -5.32
C ASP A 77 -0.46 14.29 -5.38
N ILE A 78 -1.28 13.39 -4.85
CA ILE A 78 -0.99 11.96 -4.86
C ILE A 78 -0.81 11.48 -6.30
N GLY A 79 -1.63 11.97 -7.25
CA GLY A 79 -1.62 11.59 -8.66
C GLY A 79 -0.29 11.89 -9.33
N MET A 80 0.20 13.11 -9.16
CA MET A 80 1.52 13.51 -9.63
C MET A 80 2.64 12.69 -8.98
N TRP A 81 2.55 12.41 -7.69
CA TRP A 81 3.58 11.62 -6.99
C TRP A 81 3.62 10.15 -7.46
N TRP A 82 2.48 9.46 -7.49
CA TRP A 82 2.44 8.02 -7.75
C TRP A 82 2.49 7.69 -9.25
N SER A 83 1.98 8.57 -10.11
CA SER A 83 1.85 8.34 -11.56
C SER A 83 1.87 9.68 -12.31
N PRO A 84 3.04 10.32 -12.41
CA PRO A 84 3.18 11.63 -13.04
C PRO A 84 2.71 11.65 -14.50
N GLU A 85 2.72 10.50 -15.20
CA GLU A 85 2.39 10.42 -16.62
C GLU A 85 1.10 9.67 -16.96
N LYS A 86 0.61 8.72 -16.14
CA LYS A 86 -0.41 7.76 -16.60
C LYS A 86 -1.83 8.00 -16.08
N CYS A 87 -2.01 8.84 -15.04
CA CYS A 87 -3.31 9.04 -14.40
C CYS A 87 -3.72 10.51 -14.26
N GLN A 88 -3.13 11.39 -15.06
CA GLN A 88 -3.60 12.76 -15.22
C GLN A 88 -4.87 12.74 -16.09
N VAL A 89 -6.04 12.92 -15.47
CA VAL A 89 -7.22 13.34 -16.25
C VAL A 89 -6.85 14.70 -16.81
N LYS A 90 -6.71 14.81 -18.14
CA LYS A 90 -6.51 16.12 -18.79
C LYS A 90 -7.74 16.97 -18.50
N THR A 91 -7.68 17.78 -17.46
CA THR A 91 -8.65 18.84 -17.23
C THR A 91 -8.34 19.91 -18.28
N ASN A 92 -9.02 19.82 -19.42
CA ASN A 92 -9.07 20.96 -20.34
C ASN A 92 -9.71 22.10 -19.56
N GLY A 93 -8.90 23.06 -19.14
CA GLY A 93 -9.33 24.23 -18.40
C GLY A 93 -10.43 24.96 -19.17
N SER A 94 -11.61 25.07 -18.56
CA SER A 94 -12.52 26.15 -18.86
C SER A 94 -12.25 27.25 -17.84
N SER A 95 -11.28 28.09 -18.17
CA SER A 95 -10.96 29.31 -17.44
C SER A 95 -12.10 30.31 -17.61
N ASN A 96 -13.07 30.31 -16.69
CA ASN A 96 -13.93 31.48 -16.49
C ASN A 96 -13.33 32.33 -15.37
N LYS A 97 -12.47 33.28 -15.77
CA LYS A 97 -12.20 34.48 -14.96
C LYS A 97 -13.53 35.24 -14.84
N LYS A 98 -14.10 35.31 -13.63
CA LYS A 98 -14.98 36.42 -13.27
C LYS A 98 -14.08 37.58 -12.84
N SER A 99 -14.12 38.67 -13.60
CA SER A 99 -13.67 39.98 -13.16
C SER A 99 -14.90 40.68 -12.62
N ASP A 100 -14.81 41.17 -11.38
CA ASP A 100 -15.61 42.30 -10.92
C ASP A 100 -15.14 43.59 -11.62
#